data_AF-A0A918UX38-F1
#
_entry.id   AF-A0A918UX38-F1
#
_cell.length_a   1.000
_cell.length_b   1.000
_cell.length_c   1.000
_cell.angle_alpha   90.00
_cell.angle_beta   90.00
_cell.angle_gamma   90.00
#
_symmetry.space_group_name_H-M   'P 1'
#
loop_
_entity.id
_entity.type
_entity.pdbx_description
1 polymer ?
#
loop_
_entity_poly.entity_id
_entity_poly.type
_entity_poly.pdbx_seq_one_letter_code
_entity_poly.pdbx_strand_id
1 'polypeptide(L)'
;MIILDHTAVLALCRGHRLLSGLAVAEVDDPAQRAHIPALCLVAASLQLPGAAAHVGALPGLEFLTLDFAGSATVEQTVAAGLEWPQGHAVHAAVTGAVEGQVLTATPEAYDGTGVWVVDIGKP
;
A
#
# COMPACT_ATOMS: atom_id res chain seq x y z
N MET A 1 -7.87 0.53 8.69
CA MET A 1 -7.81 0.29 7.22
C MET A 1 -6.55 -0.50 6.90
N ILE A 2 -6.59 -1.46 5.97
CA ILE A 2 -5.39 -2.20 5.53
C ILE A 2 -4.81 -1.52 4.30
N ILE A 3 -3.53 -1.16 4.33
CA ILE A 3 -2.82 -0.52 3.22
C ILE A 3 -1.69 -1.44 2.77
N LEU A 4 -1.65 -1.75 1.48
CA LEU A 4 -0.54 -2.48 0.88
C LEU A 4 0.41 -1.48 0.23
N ASP A 5 1.62 -1.37 0.76
CA ASP A 5 2.66 -0.59 0.09
C ASP A 5 3.20 -1.33 -1.15
N HIS A 6 4.13 -0.70 -1.86
CA HIS A 6 4.66 -1.26 -3.10
C HIS A 6 5.35 -2.61 -2.92
N THR A 7 5.97 -2.88 -1.77
CA THR A 7 6.62 -4.17 -1.48
C THR A 7 5.60 -5.25 -1.19
N ALA A 8 4.50 -4.91 -0.50
CA ALA A 8 3.38 -5.83 -0.29
C ALA A 8 2.65 -6.13 -1.59
N VAL A 9 2.47 -5.13 -2.48
CA VAL A 9 1.91 -5.36 -3.82
C VAL A 9 2.79 -6.33 -4.62
N LEU A 10 4.11 -6.19 -4.55
CA LEU A 10 5.04 -7.13 -5.20
C LEU A 10 4.94 -8.54 -4.63
N ALA A 11 4.88 -8.67 -3.31
CA ALA A 11 4.70 -9.97 -2.64
C ALA A 11 3.36 -10.62 -3.03
N LEU A 12 2.27 -9.84 -3.09
CA LEU A 12 0.97 -10.30 -3.56
C LEU A 12 1.05 -10.85 -4.99
N CYS A 13 1.65 -10.11 -5.92
CA CYS A 13 1.84 -10.55 -7.30
C CYS A 13 2.72 -11.82 -7.42
N ARG A 14 3.57 -12.08 -6.42
CA ARG A 14 4.41 -13.30 -6.33
C ARG A 14 3.71 -14.45 -5.61
N GLY A 15 2.46 -14.28 -5.17
CA GLY A 15 1.66 -15.34 -4.55
C GLY A 15 1.79 -15.41 -3.03
N HIS A 16 2.11 -14.31 -2.36
CA HIS A 16 2.20 -14.28 -0.90
C HIS A 16 0.87 -14.67 -0.25
N ARG A 17 0.83 -15.82 0.42
CA ARG A 17 -0.41 -16.52 0.85
C ARG A 17 -1.39 -15.65 1.63
N LEU A 18 -0.90 -14.88 2.61
CA LEU A 18 -1.76 -14.01 3.43
C LEU A 18 -2.37 -12.89 2.59
N LEU A 19 -1.57 -12.27 1.73
CA LEU A 19 -2.02 -11.15 0.89
C LEU A 19 -2.99 -11.63 -0.18
N SER A 20 -2.73 -12.81 -0.78
CA SER A 20 -3.67 -13.43 -1.72
C SER A 20 -5.02 -13.68 -1.07
N GLY A 21 -5.05 -14.11 0.21
CA GLY A 21 -6.29 -14.28 0.96
C GLY A 21 -7.09 -12.98 1.12
N LEU A 22 -6.42 -11.86 1.40
CA LEU A 22 -7.06 -10.54 1.46
C LEU A 22 -7.58 -10.11 0.09
N ALA A 23 -6.80 -10.33 -0.97
CA ALA A 23 -7.11 -9.84 -2.31
C ALA A 23 -8.25 -10.60 -3.02
N VAL A 24 -8.55 -11.84 -2.59
CA VAL A 24 -9.67 -12.63 -3.15
C VAL A 24 -10.91 -12.63 -2.25
N ALA A 25 -10.84 -12.05 -1.06
CA ALA A 25 -11.99 -11.94 -0.18
C ALA A 25 -13.03 -11.02 -0.83
N GLU A 26 -14.18 -11.58 -1.19
CA GLU A 26 -15.34 -10.79 -1.59
C GLU A 26 -15.94 -10.15 -0.34
N VAL A 27 -15.64 -8.86 -0.17
CA VAL A 27 -16.19 -8.04 0.90
C VAL A 27 -17.14 -7.01 0.28
N ASP A 28 -18.39 -7.03 0.74
CA ASP A 28 -19.45 -6.14 0.25
C ASP A 28 -19.16 -4.67 0.58
N ASP A 29 -18.46 -4.42 1.68
CA ASP A 29 -18.05 -3.08 2.12
C ASP A 29 -16.64 -2.75 1.58
N PRO A 30 -16.49 -1.79 0.65
CA PRO A 30 -15.19 -1.38 0.14
C PRO A 30 -14.22 -0.90 1.23
N ALA A 31 -14.73 -0.32 2.32
CA ALA A 31 -13.87 0.16 3.42
C ALA A 31 -13.15 -0.98 4.16
N GLN A 32 -13.62 -2.22 3.99
CA GLN A 32 -13.04 -3.42 4.59
C GLN A 32 -12.04 -4.14 3.66
N ARG A 33 -11.94 -3.72 2.40
CA ARG A 33 -10.95 -4.25 1.44
C ARG A 33 -9.54 -3.77 1.76
N ALA A 34 -8.54 -4.42 1.19
CA ALA A 34 -7.16 -3.92 1.26
C ALA A 34 -6.96 -2.80 0.24
N HIS A 35 -6.34 -1.71 0.67
CA HIS A 35 -6.20 -0.49 -0.13
C HIS A 35 -4.78 -0.38 -0.69
N ILE A 36 -4.66 -0.01 -1.96
CA ILE A 36 -3.38 0.19 -2.65
C ILE A 36 -3.27 1.67 -3.06
N PRO A 37 -2.36 2.44 -2.47
CA PRO A 37 -2.06 3.79 -2.94
C PRO A 37 -1.53 3.77 -4.37
N ALA A 38 -2.00 4.67 -5.23
CA ALA A 38 -1.64 4.69 -6.65
C ALA A 38 -0.11 4.77 -6.88
N LEU A 39 0.61 5.51 -6.02
CA LEU A 39 2.07 5.57 -6.11
C LEU A 39 2.75 4.25 -5.72
N CYS A 40 2.20 3.52 -4.74
CA CYS A 40 2.66 2.18 -4.43
C CYS A 40 2.45 1.21 -5.61
N LEU A 41 1.32 1.32 -6.30
CA LEU A 41 1.02 0.52 -7.48
C LEU A 41 1.99 0.79 -8.65
N VAL A 42 2.29 2.07 -8.90
CA VAL A 42 3.27 2.48 -9.91
C VAL A 42 4.65 1.92 -9.56
N ALA A 43 5.10 2.07 -8.32
CA ALA A 43 6.40 1.56 -7.86
C ALA A 43 6.53 0.04 -8.03
N ALA A 44 5.49 -0.70 -7.64
CA ALA A 44 5.44 -2.15 -7.85
C ALA A 44 5.47 -2.50 -9.34
N SER A 45 4.74 -1.77 -10.18
CA SER A 45 4.68 -2.01 -11.64
C SER A 45 5.99 -1.70 -12.36
N LEU A 46 6.79 -0.76 -11.84
CA LEU A 46 8.14 -0.49 -12.33
C LEU A 46 9.11 -1.63 -12.04
N GLN A 47 8.91 -2.36 -10.93
CA GLN A 47 9.74 -3.53 -10.57
C GLN A 47 9.24 -4.84 -11.18
N LEU A 48 7.92 -4.99 -11.32
CA LEU A 48 7.27 -6.15 -11.93
C LEU A 48 6.24 -5.67 -12.96
N PRO A 49 6.64 -5.54 -14.25
CA PRO A 49 5.73 -5.18 -15.32
C PRO A 49 4.49 -6.08 -15.35
N GLY A 50 3.31 -5.47 -15.41
CA GLY A 50 2.03 -6.18 -15.35
C GLY A 50 1.41 -6.29 -13.95
N ALA A 51 2.10 -5.85 -12.89
CA ALA A 51 1.56 -5.85 -11.53
C ALA A 51 0.21 -5.14 -11.43
N ALA A 52 0.07 -3.95 -12.03
CA ALA A 52 -1.21 -3.21 -12.04
C ALA A 52 -2.36 -3.98 -12.69
N ALA A 53 -2.13 -4.63 -13.83
CA ALA A 53 -3.15 -5.44 -14.49
C ALA A 53 -3.51 -6.68 -13.64
N HIS A 54 -2.52 -7.30 -13.00
CA HIS A 54 -2.73 -8.44 -12.13
C HIS A 54 -3.59 -8.10 -10.92
N VAL A 55 -3.21 -7.09 -10.13
CA VAL A 55 -3.97 -6.72 -8.93
C VAL A 55 -5.30 -6.06 -9.26
N GLY A 56 -5.40 -5.34 -10.38
CA GLY A 56 -6.66 -4.74 -10.84
C GLY A 56 -7.75 -5.77 -11.18
N ALA A 57 -7.39 -7.04 -11.35
CA ALA A 57 -8.33 -8.13 -11.57
C ALA A 57 -8.82 -8.80 -10.28
N LEU A 58 -8.29 -8.41 -9.11
CA LEU A 58 -8.60 -9.04 -7.82
C LEU A 58 -9.73 -8.27 -7.10
N PRO A 59 -10.79 -8.95 -6.62
CA PRO A 59 -12.00 -8.29 -6.13
C PRO A 59 -11.87 -7.69 -4.72
N GLY A 60 -10.91 -8.14 -3.92
CA GLY A 60 -10.71 -7.72 -2.53
C GLY A 60 -9.84 -6.48 -2.35
N LEU A 61 -9.61 -5.71 -3.42
CA LEU A 61 -8.71 -4.57 -3.43
C LEU A 61 -9.42 -3.27 -3.81
N GLU A 62 -9.00 -2.18 -3.17
CA GLU A 62 -9.39 -0.81 -3.49
C GLU A 62 -8.15 0.01 -3.85
N PHE A 63 -8.31 1.00 -4.72
CA PHE A 63 -7.20 1.81 -5.22
C PHE A 63 -7.36 3.26 -4.80
N LEU A 64 -6.38 3.78 -4.05
CA LEU A 64 -6.42 5.16 -3.54
C LEU A 64 -5.74 6.12 -4.52
N THR A 65 -6.46 7.15 -4.92
CA THR A 65 -5.95 8.21 -5.79
C THR A 65 -5.00 9.14 -5.04
N LEU A 66 -3.97 9.64 -5.72
CA LEU A 66 -3.14 10.72 -5.19
C LEU A 66 -3.84 12.07 -5.42
N ASP A 67 -4.33 12.68 -4.35
CA ASP A 67 -4.88 14.03 -4.40
C ASP A 67 -3.81 15.08 -4.05
N PHE A 68 -4.24 16.35 -3.92
CA PHE A 68 -3.32 17.44 -3.58
C PHE A 68 -2.69 17.28 -2.19
N ALA A 69 -3.47 16.86 -1.19
CA ALA A 69 -2.97 16.68 0.17
C ALA A 69 -1.99 15.50 0.26
N GLY A 70 -2.27 14.42 -0.46
CA GLY A 70 -1.36 13.31 -0.65
C GLY A 70 -0.06 13.74 -1.33
N SER A 71 -0.16 14.57 -2.37
CA SER A 71 1.03 15.10 -3.06
C SER A 71 1.93 15.92 -2.13
N ALA A 72 1.34 16.82 -1.32
CA ALA A 72 2.08 17.61 -0.33
C ALA A 72 2.71 16.72 0.77
N THR A 73 2.01 15.66 1.20
CA THR A 73 2.55 14.69 2.16
C THR A 73 3.73 13.93 1.58
N VAL A 74 3.63 13.49 0.33
CA VAL A 74 4.73 12.82 -0.39
C VAL A 74 5.94 13.74 -0.51
N GLU A 75 5.75 15.00 -0.89
CA GLU A 75 6.84 16.00 -0.94
C GLU A 75 7.56 16.11 0.41
N GLN A 76 6.81 16.30 1.50
CA GLN A 76 7.38 16.47 2.84
C GLN A 76 8.12 15.21 3.33
N THR A 77 7.53 14.03 3.12
CA THR A 77 8.13 12.75 3.55
C THR A 77 9.37 12.41 2.73
N VAL A 78 9.38 12.69 1.43
CA VAL A 78 10.57 12.55 0.58
C VAL A 78 11.67 13.52 0.99
N ALA A 79 11.33 14.77 1.29
CA ALA A 79 12.29 15.73 1.83
C ALA A 79 12.85 15.29 3.19
N ALA A 80 12.11 14.49 3.95
CA ALA A 80 12.54 13.88 5.21
C ALA A 80 13.28 12.53 5.05
N GLY A 81 13.46 12.03 3.83
CA GLY A 81 14.27 10.84 3.52
C GLY A 81 13.50 9.54 3.25
N LEU A 82 12.16 9.57 3.18
CA LEU A 82 11.38 8.42 2.72
C LEU A 82 11.39 8.32 1.20
N GLU A 83 11.17 7.11 0.66
CA GLU A 83 10.87 6.96 -0.76
C GLU A 83 9.44 7.42 -1.06
N TRP A 84 9.26 7.99 -2.26
CA TRP A 84 7.97 8.52 -2.73
C TRP A 84 6.77 7.54 -2.65
N PRO A 85 6.90 6.20 -2.82
CA PRO A 85 5.76 5.30 -2.67
C PRO A 85 5.34 5.19 -1.20
N GLN A 86 6.31 5.20 -0.27
CA GLN A 86 6.06 5.11 1.17
C GLN A 86 5.40 6.38 1.68
N GLY A 87 5.77 7.56 1.15
CA GLY A 87 5.09 8.82 1.46
C GLY A 87 3.58 8.78 1.21
N HIS A 88 3.14 8.13 0.12
CA HIS A 88 1.72 7.97 -0.18
C HIS A 88 1.06 6.92 0.74
N ALA A 89 1.77 5.84 1.08
CA ALA A 89 1.28 4.87 2.07
C ALA A 89 1.10 5.52 3.45
N VAL A 90 2.03 6.37 3.87
CA VAL A 90 1.93 7.17 5.10
C VAL A 90 0.72 8.09 5.04
N HIS A 91 0.55 8.84 3.95
CA HIS A 91 -0.63 9.69 3.78
C HIS A 91 -1.93 8.89 3.94
N ALA A 92 -2.06 7.78 3.22
CA ALA A 92 -3.25 6.92 3.27
C ALA A 92 -3.51 6.37 4.68
N ALA A 93 -2.47 6.03 5.44
CA ALA A 93 -2.60 5.46 6.78
C ALA A 93 -3.16 6.45 7.80
N VAL A 94 -2.86 7.73 7.63
CA VAL A 94 -3.19 8.78 8.60
C VAL A 94 -4.50 9.51 8.23
N THR A 95 -4.87 9.56 6.95
CA THR A 95 -6.07 10.29 6.50
C THR A 95 -7.32 9.43 6.31
N GLY A 96 -7.20 8.11 6.46
CA GLY A 96 -8.34 7.19 6.40
C GLY A 96 -9.39 7.48 7.49
N ALA A 97 -10.65 7.12 7.23
CA ALA A 97 -11.75 7.27 8.20
C ALA A 97 -11.54 6.46 9.49
N VAL A 98 -10.70 5.43 9.42
CA VAL A 98 -10.21 4.62 10.53
C VAL A 98 -8.70 4.53 10.42
N GLU A 99 -8.01 4.42 11.55
CA GLU A 99 -6.56 4.29 11.60
C GLU A 99 -6.07 3.16 10.67
N GLY A 100 -5.08 3.48 9.83
CA GLY A 100 -4.53 2.58 8.84
C GLY A 100 -3.33 1.80 9.37
N GLN A 101 -3.23 0.52 8.98
CA GLN A 101 -2.01 -0.26 9.12
C GLN A 101 -1.39 -0.50 7.74
N VAL A 102 -0.08 -0.27 7.63
CA VAL A 102 0.70 -0.47 6.42
C VAL A 102 1.35 -1.85 6.46
N LEU A 103 0.95 -2.71 5.52
CA LEU A 103 1.60 -3.99 5.27
C LEU A 103 2.76 -3.76 4.30
N THR A 104 3.95 -4.23 4.69
CA THR A 104 5.20 -4.02 3.95
C THR A 104 6.20 -5.14 4.23
N ALA A 105 7.12 -5.38 3.31
CA ALA A 105 8.29 -6.25 3.49
C ALA A 105 9.54 -5.49 3.97
N THR A 106 9.45 -4.17 4.14
CA THR A 106 10.54 -3.30 4.62
C THR A 106 10.02 -2.41 5.76
N PRO A 107 9.65 -3.00 6.93
CA PRO A 107 9.04 -2.24 8.02
C PRO A 107 9.91 -1.10 8.54
N GLU A 108 11.23 -1.27 8.54
CA GLU A 108 12.22 -0.27 8.97
C GLU A 108 12.17 1.03 8.13
N ALA A 109 11.66 0.97 6.90
CA ALA A 109 11.53 2.16 6.05
C ALA A 109 10.48 3.17 6.56
N TYR A 110 9.66 2.76 7.54
CA TYR A 110 8.62 3.58 8.16
C TYR A 110 8.99 4.05 9.56
N ASP A 111 10.22 3.81 10.03
CA ASP A 111 10.67 4.27 11.34
C ASP A 111 10.53 5.80 11.48
N GLY A 112 9.97 6.24 12.60
CA GLY A 112 9.76 7.67 12.87
C GLY A 112 8.57 8.32 12.17
N THR A 113 7.82 7.58 11.34
CA THR A 113 6.60 8.10 10.66
C THR A 113 5.35 8.11 11.55
N GLY A 114 5.35 7.31 12.61
CA GLY A 114 4.22 7.15 13.53
C GLY A 114 3.06 6.32 12.99
N VAL A 115 3.17 5.73 11.80
CA VAL A 115 2.13 4.84 11.25
C VAL A 115 2.25 3.44 11.86
N TRP A 116 1.12 2.73 11.97
CA TRP A 116 1.15 1.33 12.37
C TRP A 116 1.63 0.46 11.20
N VAL A 117 2.76 -0.22 11.37
CA VAL A 117 3.38 -1.05 10.33
C VAL A 117 3.27 -2.53 10.71
N VAL A 118 2.96 -3.36 9.73
CA VAL A 118 2.92 -4.81 9.84
C VAL A 118 3.90 -5.40 8.83
N ASP A 119 4.93 -6.06 9.36
CA ASP A 119 5.85 -6.86 8.54
C ASP A 119 5.12 -8.08 7.97
N ILE A 120 5.08 -8.18 6.64
CA ILE A 120 4.49 -9.34 5.96
C ILE A 120 5.44 -10.55 5.94
N GLY A 121 6.70 -10.37 6.34
CA GLY A 121 7.75 -11.36 6.25
C GLY A 121 8.36 -11.43 4.85
N LYS A 122 8.98 -12.57 4.54
CA LYS A 122 9.66 -12.74 3.24
C LYS A 122 8.65 -12.71 2.09
N PRO A 123 8.90 -11.89 1.04
CA PRO A 123 8.04 -11.82 -0.14
C PRO A 123 7.98 -13.12 -0.94
#